data_AF-A0A370LK86-F1
#
_entry.id   AF-A0A370LK86-F1
#
_cell.length_a   1.000
_cell.length_b   1.000
_cell.length_c   1.000
_cell.angle_alpha   90.00
_cell.angle_beta   90.00
_cell.angle_gamma   90.00
#
_symmetry.space_group_name_H-M   'P 1'
#
loop_
_entity.id
_entity.type
_entity.pdbx_description
1 polymer ?
#
loop_
_entity_poly.entity_id
_entity_poly.type
_entity_poly.pdbx_seq_one_letter_code
_entity_poly.pdbx_strand_id
1 'polypeptide(L)'
;MYRVFAIIAIAIASFGISQADSQELQFATFQEMGQVLIDQQISNNVTASITLQSTSNQEMKIPSDVEQKIRENPQIISVILTNEERCILGVFDQACILINVSQHPDWKGINAIQDGTRMIGDSLIDDINRVFDTNAEFHSVYIHHSDEANKLLDTSGVVSGRGTVSAVYVMPLEDTMSMYEKISSILIPKVIRDSGGFYENAKKMSSDPNASMTFSIIPRDNASLFQLKLSIDYPNAADKVSTIKPLEFLHADELRRSSYFSGGFYPLNSLLQVVVLSPESTSIEKVRGSLMDTHLIDEEKIPTDVTQTGWIFDPDSGEKIEGKFLFGKESVVKSEDLEFTLTGFGGEFTEKPIIENVDVEENYESMIIVAIIAIVAIGAALYYLKGYRKSA
;
A
#
# COMPACT_ATOMS: atom_id res chain seq x y z
N MET A 1 -30.67 82.34 -7.65
CA MET A 1 -29.80 81.29 -8.24
C MET A 1 -29.61 80.22 -7.16
N TYR A 2 -30.12 79.00 -7.38
CA TYR A 2 -30.02 77.73 -6.60
C TYR A 2 -30.37 77.76 -5.09
N ARG A 3 -31.49 77.21 -4.57
CA ARG A 3 -32.13 75.86 -4.56
C ARG A 3 -31.38 74.73 -3.80
N VAL A 4 -31.78 74.54 -2.53
CA VAL A 4 -32.24 73.33 -1.77
C VAL A 4 -31.46 71.98 -1.81
N PHE A 5 -31.52 71.28 -0.65
CA PHE A 5 -31.28 69.85 -0.27
C PHE A 5 -29.98 69.60 0.51
N ALA A 6 -29.92 69.14 1.78
CA ALA A 6 -30.61 68.11 2.60
C ALA A 6 -30.08 66.67 2.43
N ILE A 7 -29.31 66.22 3.45
CA ILE A 7 -29.20 64.90 4.15
C ILE A 7 -29.00 63.62 3.30
N ILE A 8 -27.98 62.80 3.66
CA ILE A 8 -28.09 61.38 4.11
C ILE A 8 -26.72 60.85 4.56
N ALA A 9 -26.70 60.27 5.76
CA ALA A 9 -25.61 59.46 6.30
C ALA A 9 -25.76 58.01 5.86
N ILE A 10 -24.66 57.34 5.49
CA ILE A 10 -24.61 55.89 5.34
C ILE A 10 -23.41 55.38 6.14
N ALA A 11 -23.70 54.74 7.26
CA ALA A 11 -22.78 53.84 7.96
C ALA A 11 -22.69 52.54 7.15
N ILE A 12 -21.50 52.17 6.71
CA ILE A 12 -21.24 50.85 6.13
C ILE A 12 -20.73 49.96 7.25
N ALA A 13 -21.55 48.99 7.61
CA ALA A 13 -21.19 47.87 8.46
C ALA A 13 -20.06 47.07 7.78
N SER A 14 -18.88 47.04 8.40
CA SER A 14 -17.82 46.09 8.07
C SER A 14 -18.28 44.69 8.50
N PHE A 15 -18.91 43.98 7.58
CA PHE A 15 -19.11 42.54 7.70
C PHE A 15 -17.74 41.86 7.79
N GLY A 16 -17.56 41.05 8.83
CA GLY A 16 -16.44 40.13 8.94
C GLY A 16 -16.44 39.20 7.73
N ILE A 17 -15.46 39.38 6.86
CA ILE A 17 -15.13 38.40 5.83
C ILE A 17 -14.53 37.23 6.61
N SER A 18 -15.29 36.15 6.71
CA SER A 18 -14.77 34.84 7.08
C SER A 18 -13.61 34.55 6.14
N GLN A 19 -12.39 34.56 6.69
CA GLN A 19 -11.21 34.05 6.02
C GLN A 19 -11.53 32.60 5.67
N ALA A 20 -11.80 32.33 4.39
CA ALA A 20 -11.75 30.99 3.87
C ALA A 20 -10.28 30.57 3.98
N ASP A 21 -9.94 29.80 5.00
CA ASP A 21 -8.62 29.20 5.16
C ASP A 21 -8.36 28.30 3.96
N SER A 22 -7.74 28.85 2.92
CA SER A 22 -7.13 28.07 1.85
C SER A 22 -5.82 27.51 2.39
N GLN A 23 -5.89 26.43 3.17
CA GLN A 23 -4.68 25.70 3.55
C GLN A 23 -4.00 25.23 2.25
N GLU A 24 -2.76 25.65 2.03
CA GLU A 24 -1.98 25.20 0.88
C GLU A 24 -1.75 23.69 0.99
N LEU A 25 -2.00 22.99 -0.11
CA LEU A 25 -1.78 21.56 -0.24
C LEU A 25 -0.27 21.23 -0.13
N GLN A 26 0.07 20.34 0.79
CA GLN A 26 1.44 19.91 1.07
C GLN A 26 1.64 18.41 0.80
N PHE A 27 2.88 18.01 0.60
CA PHE A 27 3.29 16.62 0.38
C PHE A 27 4.39 16.24 1.35
N ALA A 28 4.21 15.11 2.01
CA ALA A 28 5.27 14.45 2.75
C ALA A 28 5.82 13.27 1.93
N THR A 29 7.06 12.89 2.21
CA THR A 29 7.66 11.67 1.67
C THR A 29 7.07 10.42 2.34
N PHE A 30 6.67 10.53 3.61
CA PHE A 30 5.96 9.46 4.32
C PHE A 30 4.51 9.34 3.86
N GLN A 31 4.08 8.11 3.58
CA GLN A 31 2.71 7.79 3.21
C GLN A 31 2.22 6.58 4.01
N GLU A 32 0.93 6.60 4.33
CA GLU A 32 0.22 5.50 4.94
C GLU A 32 -0.97 5.09 4.04
N MET A 33 -1.10 3.78 3.82
CA MET A 33 -2.13 3.23 2.95
C MET A 33 -2.75 1.98 3.57
N GLY A 34 -4.08 1.93 3.59
CA GLY A 34 -4.85 0.73 3.85
C GLY A 34 -5.35 0.19 2.52
N GLN A 35 -5.36 -1.13 2.37
CA GLN A 35 -5.83 -1.77 1.15
C GLN A 35 -6.64 -3.02 1.49
N VAL A 36 -7.74 -3.22 0.77
CA VAL A 36 -8.47 -4.49 0.75
C VAL A 36 -8.56 -4.96 -0.70
N LEU A 37 -7.93 -6.09 -1.00
CA LEU A 37 -8.04 -6.77 -2.27
C LEU A 37 -9.04 -7.92 -2.09
N ILE A 38 -10.10 -7.92 -2.88
CA ILE A 38 -11.10 -8.97 -2.94
C ILE A 38 -10.89 -9.67 -4.27
N ASP A 39 -10.28 -10.84 -4.25
CA ASP A 39 -9.94 -11.58 -5.46
C ASP A 39 -10.83 -12.82 -5.60
N GLN A 40 -11.91 -12.68 -6.36
CA GLN A 40 -12.83 -13.78 -6.69
C GLN A 40 -12.41 -14.52 -7.96
N GLN A 41 -11.36 -14.06 -8.64
CA GLN A 41 -11.00 -14.54 -9.97
C GLN A 41 -9.89 -15.59 -9.93
N ILE A 42 -8.89 -15.40 -9.07
CA ILE A 42 -7.69 -16.24 -9.02
C ILE A 42 -7.65 -17.04 -7.73
N SER A 43 -7.57 -16.36 -6.58
CA SER A 43 -7.33 -17.00 -5.28
C SER A 43 -8.59 -17.29 -4.48
N ASN A 44 -9.69 -16.61 -4.79
CA ASN A 44 -10.90 -16.57 -3.95
C ASN A 44 -10.66 -15.99 -2.54
N ASN A 45 -9.58 -15.24 -2.35
CA ASN A 45 -9.18 -14.70 -1.05
C ASN A 45 -9.50 -13.22 -0.94
N VAL A 46 -9.67 -12.76 0.30
CA VAL A 46 -9.54 -11.34 0.62
C VAL A 46 -8.18 -11.12 1.27
N THR A 47 -7.41 -10.18 0.75
CA THR A 47 -6.15 -9.73 1.38
C THR A 47 -6.36 -8.31 1.89
N ALA A 48 -6.25 -8.12 3.20
CA ALA A 48 -6.25 -6.79 3.78
C ALA A 48 -4.83 -6.42 4.20
N SER A 49 -4.42 -5.18 3.95
CA SER A 49 -3.08 -4.75 4.31
C SER A 49 -3.00 -3.29 4.69
N ILE A 50 -1.98 -2.98 5.49
CA ILE A 50 -1.54 -1.63 5.78
C ILE A 50 -0.08 -1.50 5.37
N THR A 51 0.21 -0.48 4.58
CA THR A 51 1.56 -0.14 4.13
C THR A 51 1.96 1.24 4.63
N LEU A 52 3.11 1.29 5.29
CA LEU A 52 3.81 2.52 5.64
C LEU A 52 5.03 2.64 4.74
N GLN A 53 5.18 3.76 4.05
CA GLN A 53 6.27 3.92 3.08
C GLN A 53 6.87 5.31 3.07
N SER A 54 8.13 5.40 2.67
CA SER A 54 8.81 6.68 2.47
C SER A 54 10.00 6.56 1.53
N THR A 55 10.41 7.67 0.93
CA THR A 55 11.68 7.83 0.23
C THR A 55 12.75 8.53 1.08
N SER A 56 12.44 8.87 2.33
CA SER A 56 13.33 9.57 3.27
C SER A 56 13.90 8.61 4.30
N ASN A 57 15.23 8.60 4.42
CA ASN A 57 15.94 7.85 5.45
C ASN A 57 15.74 8.42 6.88
N GLN A 58 15.15 9.62 7.00
CA GLN A 58 14.77 10.18 8.29
C GLN A 58 13.45 9.61 8.81
N GLU A 59 12.59 9.14 7.91
CA GLU A 59 11.28 8.57 8.20
C GLU A 59 11.31 7.03 8.22
N MET A 60 12.26 6.43 7.48
CA MET A 60 12.59 4.99 7.50
C MET A 60 14.10 4.83 7.66
N LYS A 61 14.53 4.50 8.88
CA LYS A 61 15.93 4.52 9.33
C LYS A 61 16.73 3.32 8.82
N ILE A 62 17.11 3.38 7.54
CA ILE A 62 18.15 2.51 6.97
C ILE A 62 19.49 3.25 7.01
N PRO A 63 20.59 2.61 7.49
CA PRO A 63 21.92 3.20 7.43
C PRO A 63 22.30 3.61 6.00
N SER A 64 22.87 4.80 5.85
CA SER A 64 23.14 5.39 4.53
C SER A 64 24.14 4.59 3.70
N ASP A 65 25.10 3.93 4.35
CA ASP A 65 26.07 3.04 3.69
C ASP A 65 25.38 1.82 3.07
N VAL A 66 24.42 1.23 3.78
CA VAL A 66 23.64 0.08 3.29
C VAL A 66 22.68 0.50 2.17
N GLU A 67 21.96 1.61 2.35
CA GLU A 67 21.07 2.18 1.32
C GLU A 67 21.84 2.47 0.03
N GLN A 68 22.99 3.13 0.14
CA GLN A 68 23.80 3.51 -1.00
C GLN A 68 24.34 2.27 -1.73
N LYS A 69 24.81 1.26 -0.99
CA LYS A 69 25.29 0.00 -1.56
C LYS A 69 24.20 -0.74 -2.34
N ILE A 70 22.95 -0.69 -1.86
CA ILE A 70 21.78 -1.23 -2.56
C ILE A 70 21.48 -0.41 -3.82
N ARG A 71 21.42 0.93 -3.70
CA ARG A 71 21.01 1.84 -4.78
C ARG A 71 22.03 1.98 -5.90
N GLU A 72 23.32 1.94 -5.60
CA GLU A 72 24.38 2.11 -6.60
C GLU A 72 24.70 0.84 -7.39
N ASN A 73 24.19 -0.32 -6.96
CA ASN A 73 24.34 -1.55 -7.72
C ASN A 73 23.15 -1.69 -8.70
N PRO A 74 23.38 -1.52 -10.01
CA PRO A 74 22.30 -1.52 -11.01
C PRO A 74 21.65 -2.89 -11.21
N GLN A 75 22.26 -3.96 -10.69
CA GLN A 75 21.67 -5.28 -10.75
C GLN A 75 20.62 -5.48 -9.66
N ILE A 76 20.69 -4.76 -8.54
CA ILE A 76 19.73 -4.95 -7.44
C ILE A 76 18.41 -4.31 -7.83
N ILE A 77 17.38 -5.14 -7.85
CA ILE A 77 16.01 -4.74 -8.09
C ILE A 77 15.32 -4.36 -6.78
N SER A 78 15.56 -5.14 -5.73
CA SER A 78 15.02 -4.89 -4.39
C SER A 78 15.66 -5.81 -3.35
N VAL A 79 15.54 -5.40 -2.09
CA VAL A 79 15.80 -6.24 -0.92
C VAL A 79 14.49 -6.38 -0.15
N ILE A 80 14.11 -7.61 0.19
CA ILE A 80 12.87 -7.92 0.90
C ILE A 80 13.20 -8.70 2.17
N LEU A 81 12.59 -8.33 3.29
CA LEU A 81 12.56 -9.09 4.54
C LEU A 81 11.11 -9.44 4.84
N THR A 82 10.79 -10.72 5.06
CA THR A 82 9.41 -11.15 5.28
C THR A 82 9.30 -12.38 6.17
N ASN A 83 8.20 -12.52 6.90
CA ASN A 83 7.79 -13.77 7.55
C ASN A 83 6.53 -14.39 6.93
N GLU A 84 6.17 -13.97 5.72
CA GLU A 84 5.13 -14.62 4.94
C GLU A 84 5.45 -16.11 4.78
N GLU A 85 4.43 -16.95 5.01
CA GLU A 85 4.57 -18.38 4.88
C GLU A 85 4.98 -18.70 3.43
N ARG A 86 5.99 -19.55 3.26
CA ARG A 86 6.50 -19.96 1.93
C ARG A 86 6.86 -18.77 1.04
N CYS A 87 7.74 -17.92 1.55
CA CYS A 87 8.31 -16.78 0.82
C CYS A 87 8.90 -17.12 -0.56
N ILE A 88 9.23 -18.38 -0.84
CA ILE A 88 9.47 -18.97 -2.16
C ILE A 88 9.06 -20.43 -2.10
N LEU A 89 8.88 -21.07 -3.27
CA LEU A 89 8.67 -22.51 -3.34
C LEU A 89 9.85 -23.27 -2.70
N GLY A 90 9.53 -24.17 -1.76
CA GLY A 90 10.51 -25.02 -1.08
C GLY A 90 11.05 -24.47 0.23
N VAL A 91 10.66 -23.26 0.64
CA VAL A 91 10.92 -22.74 2.00
C VAL A 91 9.64 -22.90 2.82
N PHE A 92 9.75 -23.50 4.00
CA PHE A 92 8.63 -23.77 4.90
C PHE A 92 9.03 -23.39 6.32
N ASP A 93 8.09 -22.88 7.12
CA ASP A 93 8.28 -22.53 8.53
C ASP A 93 9.51 -21.64 8.82
N GLN A 94 9.86 -20.76 7.88
CA GLN A 94 11.02 -19.87 7.96
C GLN A 94 10.68 -18.48 7.44
N ALA A 95 11.26 -17.47 8.09
CA ALA A 95 11.28 -16.11 7.56
C ALA A 95 12.44 -15.94 6.57
N CYS A 96 12.33 -14.97 5.68
CA CYS A 96 13.21 -14.85 4.53
C CYS A 96 13.76 -13.44 4.34
N ILE A 97 14.99 -13.39 3.83
CA ILE A 97 15.55 -12.23 3.15
C ILE A 97 15.75 -12.60 1.69
N LEU A 98 15.11 -11.86 0.79
CA LEU A 98 15.24 -12.00 -0.66
C LEU A 98 16.03 -10.81 -1.21
N ILE A 99 17.15 -11.09 -1.86
CA ILE A 99 17.91 -10.09 -2.61
C ILE A 99 17.62 -10.33 -4.09
N ASN A 100 16.70 -9.53 -4.62
CA ASN A 100 16.21 -9.65 -5.98
C ASN A 100 17.15 -8.92 -6.93
N VAL A 101 17.61 -9.61 -7.96
CA VAL A 101 18.53 -9.08 -8.96
C VAL A 101 17.99 -9.27 -10.38
N SER A 102 18.33 -8.33 -11.24
CA SER A 102 18.14 -8.48 -12.68
C SER A 102 19.20 -9.41 -13.26
N GLN A 103 18.81 -10.20 -14.27
CA GLN A 103 19.77 -11.04 -14.99
C GLN A 103 20.85 -10.18 -15.67
N HIS A 104 22.12 -10.54 -15.47
CA HIS A 104 23.23 -9.91 -16.18
C HIS A 104 23.39 -10.51 -17.60
N PRO A 105 23.65 -9.71 -18.64
CA PRO A 105 23.92 -10.21 -19.99
C PRO A 105 25.10 -11.18 -20.08
N ASP A 106 26.08 -11.05 -19.17
CA ASP A 106 27.27 -11.90 -19.15
C ASP A 106 27.06 -13.23 -18.41
N TRP A 107 25.95 -13.40 -17.68
CA TRP A 107 25.65 -14.65 -16.98
C TRP A 107 25.08 -15.68 -17.95
N LYS A 108 26.00 -16.46 -18.55
CA LYS A 108 25.64 -17.47 -19.55
C LYS A 108 25.34 -18.81 -18.89
N GLY A 109 24.07 -19.22 -18.97
CA GLY A 109 23.59 -20.50 -18.44
C GLY A 109 23.28 -20.45 -16.95
N ILE A 110 22.62 -21.51 -16.46
CA ILE A 110 22.02 -21.51 -15.12
C ILE A 110 23.05 -21.38 -13.99
N ASN A 111 24.23 -22.02 -14.13
CA ASN A 111 25.29 -21.94 -13.11
C ASN A 111 25.80 -20.51 -12.95
N ALA A 112 26.07 -19.81 -14.06
CA ALA A 112 26.55 -18.42 -14.01
C ALA A 112 25.51 -17.47 -13.40
N ILE A 113 24.23 -17.70 -13.69
CA ILE A 113 23.12 -16.94 -13.08
C ILE A 113 23.08 -17.19 -11.58
N GLN A 114 23.19 -18.45 -11.13
CA GLN A 114 23.18 -18.79 -9.71
C GLN A 114 24.38 -18.22 -8.97
N ASP A 115 25.60 -18.43 -9.48
CA ASP A 115 26.84 -17.94 -8.87
C ASP A 115 26.86 -16.41 -8.80
N GLY A 116 26.48 -15.73 -9.89
CA GLY A 116 26.41 -14.28 -9.95
C GLY A 116 25.37 -13.69 -9.00
N THR A 117 24.17 -14.30 -8.95
CA THR A 117 23.10 -13.87 -8.04
C THR A 117 23.53 -14.04 -6.57
N ARG A 118 24.08 -15.22 -6.23
CA ARG A 118 24.58 -15.48 -4.89
C ARG A 118 25.71 -14.52 -4.50
N MET A 119 26.64 -14.23 -5.42
CA MET A 119 27.73 -13.29 -5.14
C MET A 119 27.23 -11.90 -4.75
N ILE A 120 26.19 -11.40 -5.43
CA ILE A 120 25.56 -10.12 -5.07
C ILE A 120 24.88 -10.24 -3.71
N GLY A 121 24.12 -11.31 -3.48
CA GLY A 121 23.44 -11.55 -2.21
C GLY A 121 24.41 -11.61 -1.02
N ASP A 122 25.46 -12.40 -1.15
CA ASP A 122 26.48 -12.63 -0.11
C ASP A 122 27.26 -11.34 0.18
N SER A 123 27.34 -10.43 -0.80
CA SER A 123 27.94 -9.11 -0.59
C SER A 123 27.13 -8.20 0.33
N LEU A 124 25.82 -8.45 0.53
CA LEU A 124 24.90 -7.58 1.27
C LEU A 124 24.34 -8.21 2.54
N ILE A 125 24.23 -9.54 2.61
CA ILE A 125 23.49 -10.21 3.66
C ILE A 125 24.00 -9.88 5.07
N ASP A 126 25.31 -9.75 5.26
CA ASP A 126 25.89 -9.39 6.56
C ASP A 126 25.46 -7.99 7.01
N ASP A 127 25.37 -7.04 6.08
CA ASP A 127 24.90 -5.69 6.37
C ASP A 127 23.41 -5.70 6.70
N ILE A 128 22.61 -6.46 5.95
CA ILE A 128 21.16 -6.59 6.18
C ILE A 128 20.90 -7.25 7.55
N ASN A 129 21.60 -8.36 7.85
CA ASN A 129 21.52 -9.04 9.14
C ASN A 129 21.85 -8.11 10.31
N ARG A 130 22.90 -7.29 10.16
CA ARG A 130 23.28 -6.28 11.16
C ARG A 130 22.24 -5.19 11.32
N VAL A 131 21.60 -4.74 10.23
CA VAL A 131 20.56 -3.69 10.29
C VAL A 131 19.32 -4.19 11.02
N PHE A 132 18.87 -5.41 10.73
CA PHE A 132 17.62 -5.95 11.26
C PHE A 132 17.78 -6.82 12.50
N ASP A 133 19.01 -6.98 13.00
CA ASP A 133 19.33 -7.88 14.11
C ASP A 133 18.83 -9.31 13.84
N THR A 134 19.20 -9.82 12.67
CA THR A 134 18.86 -11.16 12.18
C THR A 134 20.11 -11.98 11.90
N ASN A 135 19.95 -13.27 11.64
CA ASN A 135 21.03 -14.21 11.35
C ASN A 135 20.70 -15.10 10.15
N ALA A 136 20.08 -14.52 9.12
CA ALA A 136 19.65 -15.28 7.96
C ALA A 136 20.84 -15.88 7.21
N GLU A 137 20.71 -17.15 6.84
CA GLU A 137 21.73 -17.94 6.16
C GLU A 137 21.27 -18.29 4.74
N PHE A 138 22.23 -18.44 3.83
CA PHE A 138 21.94 -18.75 2.44
C PHE A 138 21.17 -20.07 2.31
N HIS A 139 20.04 -20.03 1.62
CA HIS A 139 19.22 -21.20 1.32
C HIS A 139 19.39 -21.63 -0.14
N SER A 140 19.07 -20.73 -1.07
CA SER A 140 19.04 -21.06 -2.49
C SER A 140 19.14 -19.82 -3.38
N VAL A 141 19.29 -20.06 -4.69
CA VAL A 141 18.95 -19.07 -5.72
C VAL A 141 17.64 -19.49 -6.37
N TYR A 142 16.67 -18.58 -6.39
CA TYR A 142 15.34 -18.80 -6.95
C TYR A 142 15.15 -18.00 -8.23
N ILE A 143 14.63 -18.63 -9.29
CA ILE A 143 14.37 -17.99 -10.58
C ILE A 143 12.86 -17.75 -10.68
N HIS A 144 12.45 -16.50 -10.86
CA HIS A 144 11.03 -16.17 -11.00
C HIS A 144 10.53 -16.45 -12.41
N HIS A 145 9.39 -17.14 -12.53
CA HIS A 145 8.86 -17.65 -13.80
C HIS A 145 7.58 -16.96 -14.27
N SER A 146 6.71 -16.49 -13.37
CA SER A 146 5.38 -15.95 -13.69
C SER A 146 5.27 -14.43 -13.51
N ASP A 147 4.42 -13.81 -14.34
CA ASP A 147 4.07 -12.38 -14.32
C ASP A 147 2.54 -12.16 -14.19
N GLU A 148 1.75 -13.24 -14.02
CA GLU A 148 0.29 -13.17 -14.21
C GLU A 148 -0.39 -12.18 -13.26
N ALA A 149 -0.07 -12.21 -11.96
CA ALA A 149 -0.60 -11.24 -11.00
C ALA A 149 -0.15 -9.80 -11.29
N ASN A 150 1.09 -9.62 -11.76
CA ASN A 150 1.59 -8.29 -12.11
C ASN A 150 0.86 -7.69 -13.31
N LYS A 151 0.53 -8.52 -14.30
CA LYS A 151 -0.24 -8.10 -15.48
C LYS A 151 -1.68 -7.73 -15.15
N LEU A 152 -2.29 -8.38 -14.16
CA LEU A 152 -3.69 -8.11 -13.79
C LEU A 152 -3.83 -6.89 -12.88
N LEU A 153 -2.86 -6.68 -11.98
CA LEU A 153 -2.85 -5.56 -11.05
C LEU A 153 -2.18 -4.29 -11.60
N ASP A 154 -1.74 -4.32 -12.87
CA ASP A 154 -0.92 -3.28 -13.50
C ASP A 154 0.30 -2.86 -12.67
N THR A 155 0.79 -3.77 -11.82
CA THR A 155 1.99 -3.50 -11.02
C THR A 155 3.20 -3.69 -11.92
N SER A 156 4.22 -2.85 -11.73
CA SER A 156 5.50 -3.09 -12.38
C SER A 156 6.02 -4.41 -11.82
N GLY A 157 5.93 -5.52 -12.57
CA GLY A 157 6.46 -6.84 -12.21
C GLY A 157 7.98 -6.87 -12.04
N VAL A 158 8.60 -5.72 -11.89
CA VAL A 158 10.01 -5.46 -11.68
C VAL A 158 10.51 -6.15 -10.41
N VAL A 159 9.69 -6.31 -9.36
CA VAL A 159 10.17 -6.78 -8.05
C VAL A 159 10.23 -8.31 -7.90
N SER A 160 9.35 -9.06 -8.56
CA SER A 160 9.32 -10.54 -8.49
C SER A 160 8.80 -11.22 -9.76
N GLY A 161 8.85 -10.52 -10.90
CA GLY A 161 8.37 -11.03 -12.19
C GLY A 161 9.47 -11.66 -13.05
N ARG A 162 9.07 -12.08 -14.25
CA ARG A 162 9.91 -12.75 -15.25
C ARG A 162 11.17 -11.95 -15.54
N GLY A 163 12.32 -12.62 -15.40
CA GLY A 163 13.64 -12.01 -15.58
C GLY A 163 14.30 -11.54 -14.28
N THR A 164 13.62 -11.71 -13.15
CA THR A 164 14.18 -11.53 -11.80
C THR A 164 14.72 -12.86 -11.26
N VAL A 165 15.83 -12.81 -10.54
CA VAL A 165 16.41 -13.94 -9.82
C VAL A 165 16.70 -13.49 -8.38
N SER A 166 16.43 -14.32 -7.39
CA SER A 166 16.63 -13.99 -5.98
C SER A 166 17.74 -14.83 -5.37
N ALA A 167 18.68 -14.18 -4.67
CA ALA A 167 19.43 -14.86 -3.63
C ALA A 167 18.55 -14.93 -2.37
N VAL A 168 18.25 -16.14 -1.92
CA VAL A 168 17.31 -16.40 -0.82
C VAL A 168 18.09 -16.80 0.42
N TYR A 169 17.84 -16.07 1.49
CA TYR A 169 18.38 -16.33 2.81
C TYR A 169 17.21 -16.60 3.76
N VAL A 170 17.37 -17.56 4.67
CA VAL A 170 16.33 -17.97 5.59
C VAL A 170 16.79 -17.83 7.03
N MET A 171 15.84 -17.57 7.92
CA MET A 171 16.06 -17.47 9.36
C MET A 171 14.88 -18.10 10.10
N PRO A 172 15.03 -18.40 11.41
CA PRO A 172 13.93 -18.91 12.21
C PRO A 172 12.69 -18.00 12.10
N LEU A 173 11.52 -18.62 11.98
CA LEU A 173 10.26 -17.88 11.94
C LEU A 173 9.97 -17.26 13.31
N GLU A 174 9.64 -15.97 13.30
CA GLU A 174 9.13 -15.23 14.46
C GLU A 174 7.63 -14.96 14.26
N ASP A 175 6.86 -14.88 15.35
CA ASP A 175 5.47 -14.48 15.26
C ASP A 175 5.35 -13.05 14.68
N THR A 176 4.33 -12.82 13.85
CA THR A 176 4.19 -11.57 13.08
C THR A 176 4.10 -10.34 13.97
N MET A 177 3.48 -10.45 15.15
CA MET A 177 3.41 -9.34 16.09
C MET A 177 4.81 -8.96 16.60
N SER A 178 5.57 -9.92 17.12
CA SER A 178 6.94 -9.70 17.61
C SER A 178 7.85 -9.16 16.51
N MET A 179 7.79 -9.75 15.31
CA MET A 179 8.64 -9.32 14.20
C MET A 179 8.24 -7.91 13.72
N TYR A 180 6.94 -7.60 13.60
CA TYR A 180 6.47 -6.27 13.23
C TYR A 180 6.87 -5.23 14.27
N GLU A 181 6.74 -5.51 15.57
CA GLU A 181 7.20 -4.60 16.63
C GLU A 181 8.71 -4.37 16.58
N LYS A 182 9.52 -5.44 16.48
CA LYS A 182 10.97 -5.37 16.38
C LYS A 182 11.40 -4.53 15.18
N ILE A 183 10.97 -4.92 13.98
CA ILE A 183 11.39 -4.31 12.71
C ILE A 183 10.87 -2.87 12.60
N SER A 184 9.61 -2.61 12.96
CA SER A 184 9.10 -1.23 12.97
C SER A 184 9.81 -0.35 14.00
N SER A 185 10.29 -0.90 15.13
CA SER A 185 11.04 -0.12 16.11
C SER A 185 12.43 0.30 15.63
N ILE A 186 13.07 -0.55 14.81
CA ILE A 186 14.35 -0.29 14.15
C ILE A 186 14.15 0.77 13.05
N LEU A 187 13.15 0.57 12.20
CA LEU A 187 12.92 1.37 11.00
C LEU A 187 12.26 2.72 11.30
N ILE A 188 11.17 2.73 12.06
CA ILE A 188 10.26 3.87 12.12
C ILE A 188 10.58 4.73 13.35
N PRO A 189 10.89 6.04 13.17
CA PRO A 189 11.09 6.97 14.26
C PRO A 189 9.93 6.97 15.25
N LYS A 190 10.25 7.14 16.53
CA LYS A 190 9.26 7.18 17.61
C LYS A 190 8.16 8.22 17.36
N VAL A 191 8.48 9.37 16.77
CA VAL A 191 7.48 10.41 16.46
C VAL A 191 6.39 9.91 15.50
N ILE A 192 6.72 9.06 14.53
CA ILE A 192 5.72 8.46 13.61
C ILE A 192 4.95 7.35 14.32
N ARG A 193 5.64 6.48 15.08
CA ARG A 193 5.00 5.38 15.82
C ARG A 193 4.03 5.87 16.89
N ASP A 194 4.40 6.90 17.64
CA ASP A 194 3.57 7.51 18.69
C ASP A 194 2.42 8.37 18.10
N SER A 195 2.38 8.59 16.78
CA SER A 195 1.38 9.44 16.12
C SER A 195 0.04 8.74 15.82
N GLY A 196 -0.08 7.44 16.11
CA GLY A 196 -1.31 6.69 15.91
C GLY A 196 -1.57 6.32 14.46
N GLY A 197 -2.85 6.31 14.08
CA GLY A 197 -3.30 6.08 12.71
C GLY A 197 -2.99 4.68 12.19
N PHE A 198 -2.53 4.59 10.95
CA PHE A 198 -2.36 3.31 10.26
C PHE A 198 -1.30 2.42 10.91
N TYR A 199 -0.26 3.00 11.52
CA TYR A 199 0.72 2.23 12.29
C TYR A 199 0.07 1.43 13.43
N GLU A 200 -0.81 2.06 14.20
CA GLU A 200 -1.50 1.38 15.30
C GLU A 200 -2.50 0.33 14.81
N ASN A 201 -3.17 0.58 13.68
CA ASN A 201 -4.04 -0.42 13.06
C ASN A 201 -3.23 -1.63 12.57
N ALA A 202 -2.08 -1.42 11.92
CA ALA A 202 -1.20 -2.50 11.49
C ALA A 202 -0.68 -3.29 12.71
N LYS A 203 -0.28 -2.59 13.78
CA LYS A 203 0.13 -3.25 15.01
C LYS A 203 -0.97 -4.15 15.58
N LYS A 204 -2.23 -3.72 15.59
CA LYS A 204 -3.37 -4.57 16.01
C LYS A 204 -3.60 -5.75 15.09
N MET A 205 -3.51 -5.53 13.76
CA MET A 205 -3.64 -6.60 12.77
C MET A 205 -2.54 -7.67 12.93
N SER A 206 -1.35 -7.30 13.38
CA SER A 206 -0.20 -8.21 13.47
C SER A 206 -0.35 -9.39 14.44
N SER A 207 -1.35 -9.35 15.34
CA SER A 207 -1.68 -10.48 16.22
C SER A 207 -2.59 -11.52 15.59
N ASP A 208 -3.09 -11.28 14.36
CA ASP A 208 -3.88 -12.27 13.64
C ASP A 208 -2.99 -13.45 13.21
N PRO A 209 -3.46 -14.71 13.35
CA PRO A 209 -2.67 -15.89 12.98
C PRO A 209 -2.32 -15.96 11.49
N ASN A 210 -3.12 -15.33 10.62
CA ASN A 210 -2.86 -15.27 9.18
C ASN A 210 -2.12 -13.98 8.79
N ALA A 211 -1.64 -13.19 9.77
CA ALA A 211 -0.90 -11.98 9.48
C ALA A 211 0.52 -12.31 9.01
N SER A 212 0.99 -11.55 8.04
CA SER A 212 2.39 -11.53 7.60
C SER A 212 2.92 -10.10 7.52
N MET A 213 4.22 -9.94 7.69
CA MET A 213 4.92 -8.67 7.55
C MET A 213 5.97 -8.78 6.47
N THR A 214 6.04 -7.75 5.63
CA THR A 214 7.05 -7.61 4.59
C THR A 214 7.62 -6.20 4.60
N PHE A 215 8.93 -6.11 4.75
CA PHE A 215 9.69 -4.88 4.54
C PHE A 215 10.44 -4.95 3.21
N SER A 216 10.42 -3.87 2.44
CA SER A 216 11.14 -3.78 1.17
C SER A 216 11.98 -2.51 1.04
N ILE A 217 13.13 -2.65 0.39
CA ILE A 217 13.97 -1.56 -0.11
C ILE A 217 14.01 -1.68 -1.63
N ILE A 218 13.51 -0.67 -2.32
CA ILE A 218 13.44 -0.64 -3.78
C ILE A 218 14.26 0.55 -4.27
N PRO A 219 15.46 0.33 -4.83
CA PRO A 219 16.29 1.42 -5.32
C PRO A 219 15.63 2.15 -6.50
N ARG A 220 15.74 3.47 -6.52
CA ARG A 220 15.41 4.33 -7.67
C ARG A 220 16.55 5.32 -7.92
N ASP A 221 16.46 6.02 -9.06
CA ASP A 221 17.52 6.89 -9.58
C ASP A 221 18.15 7.82 -8.52
N ASN A 222 17.32 8.46 -7.68
CA ASN A 222 17.77 9.49 -6.73
C ASN A 222 17.57 9.12 -5.25
N ALA A 223 16.82 8.06 -4.95
CA ALA A 223 16.51 7.61 -3.60
C ALA A 223 15.96 6.18 -3.63
N SER A 224 16.07 5.46 -2.52
CA SER A 224 15.34 4.20 -2.34
C SER A 224 13.92 4.45 -1.83
N LEU A 225 12.96 3.64 -2.27
CA LEU A 225 11.63 3.54 -1.68
C LEU A 225 11.67 2.46 -0.61
N PHE A 226 11.32 2.83 0.62
CA PHE A 226 11.18 1.93 1.76
C PHE A 226 9.71 1.65 2.01
N GLN A 227 9.34 0.39 2.24
CA GLN A 227 7.96 0.04 2.54
C GLN A 227 7.90 -1.03 3.63
N LEU A 228 7.13 -0.77 4.68
CA LEU A 228 6.73 -1.75 5.67
C LEU A 228 5.25 -2.06 5.46
N LYS A 229 4.96 -3.25 4.93
CA LYS A 229 3.61 -3.77 4.73
C LYS A 229 3.32 -4.81 5.79
N LEU A 230 2.11 -4.75 6.33
CA LEU A 230 1.51 -5.84 7.08
C LEU A 230 0.24 -6.26 6.36
N SER A 231 0.05 -7.56 6.15
CA SER A 231 -1.11 -8.15 5.49
C SER A 231 -1.76 -9.20 6.36
N ILE A 232 -3.05 -9.42 6.17
CA ILE A 232 -3.80 -10.58 6.62
C ILE A 232 -4.47 -11.15 5.37
N ASP A 233 -4.24 -12.45 5.14
CA ASP A 233 -4.99 -13.19 4.13
C ASP A 233 -6.18 -13.89 4.79
N TYR A 234 -7.34 -13.74 4.16
CA TYR A 234 -8.59 -14.37 4.54
C TYR A 234 -8.95 -15.38 3.44
N PRO A 235 -8.54 -16.66 3.60
CA PRO A 235 -8.76 -17.68 2.60
C PRO A 235 -10.25 -17.91 2.32
N ASN A 236 -10.62 -18.03 1.04
CA ASN A 236 -12.01 -18.29 0.60
C ASN A 236 -13.04 -17.22 1.05
N ALA A 237 -12.59 -16.04 1.47
CA ALA A 237 -13.46 -14.98 1.96
C ALA A 237 -14.01 -14.08 0.85
N ALA A 238 -13.55 -14.23 -0.40
CA ALA A 238 -13.99 -13.38 -1.50
C ALA A 238 -15.35 -13.82 -2.09
N ASP A 239 -15.71 -15.09 -1.90
CA ASP A 239 -16.91 -15.69 -2.49
C ASP A 239 -18.18 -14.88 -2.19
N LYS A 240 -18.84 -14.38 -3.25
CA LYS A 240 -20.13 -13.69 -3.19
C LYS A 240 -20.16 -12.44 -2.32
N VAL A 241 -19.01 -11.81 -2.07
CA VAL A 241 -18.97 -10.52 -1.37
C VAL A 241 -19.58 -9.45 -2.27
N SER A 242 -20.85 -9.12 -2.02
CA SER A 242 -21.61 -8.07 -2.71
C SER A 242 -21.67 -6.77 -1.92
N THR A 243 -21.45 -6.83 -0.61
CA THR A 243 -21.34 -5.66 0.28
C THR A 243 -19.92 -5.57 0.80
N ILE A 244 -19.24 -4.49 0.46
CA ILE A 244 -17.86 -4.25 0.87
C ILE A 244 -17.85 -3.39 2.12
N LYS A 245 -17.21 -3.89 3.18
CA LYS A 245 -16.96 -3.17 4.43
C LYS A 245 -15.47 -3.24 4.75
N PRO A 246 -14.65 -2.32 4.22
CA PRO A 246 -13.19 -2.47 4.26
C PRO A 246 -12.61 -2.58 5.67
N LEU A 247 -13.21 -1.88 6.64
CA LEU A 247 -12.68 -1.86 8.01
C LEU A 247 -12.90 -3.16 8.78
N GLU A 248 -13.87 -4.01 8.38
CA GLU A 248 -14.05 -5.34 8.97
C GLU A 248 -12.79 -6.19 8.74
N PHE A 249 -12.17 -6.10 7.56
CA PHE A 249 -10.93 -6.81 7.23
C PHE A 249 -9.66 -6.14 7.78
N LEU A 250 -9.73 -4.89 8.20
CA LEU A 250 -8.60 -4.14 8.80
C LEU A 250 -8.64 -4.13 10.33
N HIS A 251 -9.54 -4.92 10.95
CA HIS A 251 -9.74 -4.99 12.40
C HIS A 251 -9.94 -3.61 13.05
N ALA A 252 -10.77 -2.77 12.41
CA ALA A 252 -10.98 -1.39 12.82
C ALA A 252 -12.47 -1.01 12.82
N ASP A 253 -12.88 -0.20 13.80
CA ASP A 253 -14.22 0.43 13.80
C ASP A 253 -14.20 1.76 13.02
N GLU A 254 -13.04 2.42 13.05
CA GLU A 254 -12.76 3.69 12.40
C GLU A 254 -11.32 3.68 11.91
N LEU A 255 -11.07 4.43 10.84
CA LEU A 255 -9.73 4.66 10.31
C LEU A 255 -9.32 6.09 10.62
N ARG A 256 -8.18 6.25 11.29
CA ARG A 256 -7.64 7.55 11.69
C ARG A 256 -6.40 7.85 10.87
N ARG A 257 -6.28 9.08 10.40
CA ARG A 257 -5.01 9.59 9.88
C ARG A 257 -4.03 9.73 11.02
N SER A 258 -2.77 9.44 10.75
CA SER A 258 -1.71 9.68 11.72
C SER A 258 -1.62 11.17 12.05
N SER A 259 -1.48 11.48 13.35
CA SER A 259 -1.24 12.85 13.81
C SER A 259 0.12 13.40 13.36
N TYR A 260 0.98 12.57 12.75
CA TYR A 260 2.20 13.00 12.06
C TYR A 260 1.91 14.06 10.99
N PHE A 261 0.74 13.98 10.35
CA PHE A 261 0.31 14.94 9.32
C PHE A 261 -0.41 16.17 9.89
N SER A 262 -0.53 16.32 11.21
CA SER A 262 -1.31 17.42 11.83
C SER A 262 -0.70 18.82 11.65
N GLY A 263 0.58 18.90 11.27
CA GLY A 263 1.27 20.18 11.04
C GLY A 263 0.91 20.90 9.75
N GLY A 264 0.08 20.30 8.89
CA GLY A 264 -0.27 20.86 7.58
C GLY A 264 -1.41 20.10 6.89
N PHE A 265 -1.69 20.44 5.64
CA PHE A 265 -2.75 19.80 4.86
C PHE A 265 -2.17 18.79 3.85
N TYR A 266 -2.19 17.51 4.23
CA TYR A 266 -1.60 16.38 3.47
C TYR A 266 -2.65 15.33 3.02
N PRO A 267 -3.69 15.71 2.26
CA PRO A 267 -4.83 14.84 1.94
C PRO A 267 -4.48 13.59 1.14
N LEU A 268 -3.29 13.53 0.51
CA LEU A 268 -2.85 12.41 -0.32
C LEU A 268 -1.80 11.52 0.36
N ASN A 269 -1.48 11.78 1.63
CA ASN A 269 -0.51 10.99 2.39
C ASN A 269 -1.14 9.90 3.26
N SER A 270 -2.47 9.87 3.38
CA SER A 270 -3.25 8.84 4.07
C SER A 270 -4.39 8.37 3.16
N LEU A 271 -4.32 7.13 2.69
CA LEU A 271 -5.25 6.62 1.67
C LEU A 271 -5.85 5.28 2.10
N LEU A 272 -7.09 5.03 1.68
CA LEU A 272 -7.68 3.69 1.72
C LEU A 272 -8.04 3.29 0.28
N GLN A 273 -7.67 2.08 -0.10
CA GLN A 273 -7.96 1.52 -1.41
C GLN A 273 -8.72 0.21 -1.27
N VAL A 274 -9.66 -0.02 -2.18
CA VAL A 274 -10.29 -1.33 -2.35
C VAL A 274 -10.17 -1.73 -3.80
N VAL A 275 -9.70 -2.95 -4.04
CA VAL A 275 -9.64 -3.55 -5.37
C VAL A 275 -10.51 -4.79 -5.35
N VAL A 276 -11.40 -4.91 -6.33
CA VAL A 276 -12.24 -6.10 -6.52
C VAL A 276 -11.90 -6.69 -7.87
N LEU A 277 -11.52 -7.96 -7.89
CA LEU A 277 -11.34 -8.77 -9.08
C LEU A 277 -12.46 -9.81 -9.13
N SER A 278 -13.22 -9.79 -10.21
CA SER A 278 -14.43 -10.58 -10.38
C SER A 278 -14.34 -11.41 -11.66
N PRO A 279 -14.80 -12.67 -11.66
CA PRO A 279 -14.79 -13.51 -12.86
C PRO A 279 -15.82 -13.04 -13.91
N GLU A 280 -16.82 -12.27 -13.49
CA GLU A 280 -17.84 -11.66 -14.36
C GLU A 280 -17.86 -10.15 -14.15
N SER A 281 -18.45 -9.42 -15.11
CA SER A 281 -18.56 -7.97 -15.03
C SER A 281 -19.46 -7.55 -13.87
N THR A 282 -18.91 -6.69 -13.02
CA THR A 282 -19.57 -6.13 -11.82
C THR A 282 -19.61 -4.62 -11.92
N SER A 283 -20.40 -3.95 -11.08
CA SER A 283 -20.43 -2.48 -11.04
C SER A 283 -20.80 -1.98 -9.65
N ILE A 284 -20.36 -0.77 -9.31
CA ILE A 284 -20.81 -0.10 -8.09
C ILE A 284 -22.32 0.15 -8.16
N GLU A 285 -23.07 -0.38 -7.19
CA GLU A 285 -24.52 -0.16 -7.08
C GLU A 285 -24.83 1.03 -6.19
N LYS A 286 -24.31 0.98 -4.95
CA LYS A 286 -24.60 1.96 -3.92
C LYS A 286 -23.36 2.22 -3.09
N VAL A 287 -23.14 3.49 -2.76
CA VAL A 287 -22.10 3.93 -1.83
C VAL A 287 -22.81 4.58 -0.66
N ARG A 288 -22.48 4.19 0.58
CA ARG A 288 -23.06 4.82 1.77
C ARG A 288 -22.43 6.18 2.06
N GLY A 289 -21.10 6.27 1.91
CA GLY A 289 -20.37 7.53 2.04
C GLY A 289 -20.50 8.44 0.82
N SER A 290 -19.71 9.51 0.83
CA SER A 290 -19.65 10.48 -0.26
C SER A 290 -18.90 9.96 -1.49
N LEU A 291 -19.40 10.28 -2.68
CA LEU A 291 -18.67 10.18 -3.94
C LEU A 291 -18.05 11.54 -4.25
N MET A 292 -16.79 11.55 -4.69
CA MET A 292 -16.11 12.79 -5.08
C MET A 292 -16.41 13.15 -6.53
N ASP A 293 -16.55 14.44 -6.80
CA ASP A 293 -16.57 14.96 -8.16
C ASP A 293 -15.18 14.78 -8.80
N THR A 294 -15.15 14.29 -10.03
CA THR A 294 -13.90 14.05 -10.77
C THR A 294 -13.93 14.66 -12.16
N HIS A 295 -12.75 15.01 -12.69
CA HIS A 295 -12.54 15.28 -14.11
C HIS A 295 -11.60 14.23 -14.72
N LEU A 296 -11.66 14.04 -16.03
CA LEU A 296 -10.78 13.11 -16.74
C LEU A 296 -9.49 13.82 -17.18
N ILE A 297 -8.34 13.25 -16.84
CA ILE A 297 -7.02 13.67 -17.37
C ILE A 297 -6.26 12.42 -17.77
N ASP A 298 -5.80 12.39 -19.03
CA ASP A 298 -5.17 11.24 -19.68
C ASP A 298 -5.89 9.91 -19.36
N GLU A 299 -7.23 9.91 -19.51
CA GLU A 299 -8.13 8.77 -19.29
C GLU A 299 -8.32 8.32 -17.83
N GLU A 300 -7.73 9.00 -16.86
CA GLU A 300 -7.91 8.73 -15.43
C GLU A 300 -8.86 9.74 -14.75
N LYS A 301 -9.65 9.27 -13.78
CA LYS A 301 -10.52 10.12 -12.94
C LYS A 301 -9.72 10.79 -11.82
N ILE A 302 -9.68 12.13 -11.87
CA ILE A 302 -8.97 13.01 -10.94
C ILE A 302 -9.96 13.81 -10.11
N PRO A 303 -9.89 13.83 -8.76
CA PRO A 303 -10.80 14.60 -7.93
C PRO A 303 -10.65 16.10 -8.19
N THR A 304 -11.78 16.80 -8.29
CA THR A 304 -11.82 18.25 -8.49
C THR A 304 -11.48 19.02 -7.23
N ASP A 305 -11.77 18.46 -6.05
CA ASP A 305 -11.48 19.06 -4.75
C ASP A 305 -10.97 18.01 -3.75
N VAL A 306 -9.65 17.99 -3.54
CA VAL A 306 -8.98 17.10 -2.57
C VAL A 306 -9.24 17.48 -1.11
N THR A 307 -9.99 18.54 -0.83
CA THR A 307 -10.41 18.90 0.53
C THR A 307 -11.67 18.18 0.98
N GLN A 308 -12.44 17.65 0.04
CA GLN A 308 -13.62 16.84 0.34
C GLN A 308 -13.20 15.41 0.69
N THR A 309 -13.99 14.79 1.56
CA THR A 309 -13.87 13.35 1.81
C THR A 309 -14.77 12.57 0.85
N GLY A 310 -14.32 11.40 0.40
CA GLY A 310 -15.16 10.50 -0.37
C GLY A 310 -14.40 9.48 -1.21
N TRP A 311 -15.17 8.65 -1.88
CA TRP A 311 -14.71 7.65 -2.83
C TRP A 311 -14.54 8.21 -4.24
N ILE A 312 -13.54 7.66 -4.94
CA ILE A 312 -13.33 7.74 -6.37
C ILE A 312 -13.24 6.31 -6.88
N PHE A 313 -14.08 5.95 -7.84
CA PHE A 313 -14.05 4.61 -8.46
C PHE A 313 -13.59 4.71 -9.91
N ASP A 314 -12.47 4.06 -10.21
CA ASP A 314 -11.87 4.07 -11.54
C ASP A 314 -10.97 2.84 -11.77
N PRO A 315 -11.46 1.81 -12.51
CA PRO A 315 -12.80 1.70 -13.07
C PRO A 315 -13.88 1.45 -11.99
N ASP A 316 -15.11 1.88 -12.29
CA ASP A 316 -16.31 1.67 -11.46
C ASP A 316 -17.17 0.47 -11.90
N SER A 317 -16.77 -0.19 -12.98
CA SER A 317 -17.45 -1.35 -13.57
C SER A 317 -16.49 -2.22 -14.39
N GLY A 318 -16.83 -3.50 -14.55
CA GLY A 318 -16.03 -4.49 -15.26
C GLY A 318 -15.62 -5.67 -14.37
N GLU A 319 -14.64 -6.43 -14.86
CA GLU A 319 -14.00 -7.54 -14.11
C GLU A 319 -13.05 -7.04 -13.01
N LYS A 320 -12.60 -5.78 -13.12
CA LYS A 320 -11.83 -5.07 -12.10
C LYS A 320 -12.61 -3.84 -11.68
N ILE A 321 -12.72 -3.61 -10.38
CA ILE A 321 -13.19 -2.36 -9.79
C ILE A 321 -12.10 -1.85 -8.86
N GLU A 322 -11.82 -0.56 -8.89
CA GLU A 322 -10.83 0.06 -8.01
C GLU A 322 -11.44 1.31 -7.37
N GLY A 323 -11.63 1.25 -6.05
CA GLY A 323 -12.06 2.35 -5.22
C GLY A 323 -10.88 2.96 -4.45
N LYS A 324 -10.74 4.28 -4.51
CA LYS A 324 -9.81 5.08 -3.69
C LYS A 324 -10.61 6.02 -2.82
N PHE A 325 -10.41 5.96 -1.52
CA PHE A 325 -11.05 6.85 -0.57
C PHE A 325 -10.06 7.92 -0.10
N LEU A 326 -10.48 9.18 -0.22
CA LEU A 326 -9.76 10.34 0.31
C LEU A 326 -10.44 10.85 1.58
N PHE A 327 -9.62 11.15 2.58
CA PHE A 327 -10.08 11.77 3.83
C PHE A 327 -10.39 13.25 3.68
N GLY A 328 -9.77 13.93 2.70
CA GLY A 328 -9.84 15.38 2.59
C GLY A 328 -9.36 16.09 3.86
N LYS A 329 -10.19 16.97 4.40
CA LYS A 329 -9.94 17.68 5.68
C LYS A 329 -10.24 16.84 6.93
N GLU A 330 -10.93 15.72 6.78
CA GLU A 330 -11.23 14.84 7.91
C GLU A 330 -9.97 14.13 8.39
N SER A 331 -9.95 13.82 9.69
CA SER A 331 -8.87 13.05 10.33
C SER A 331 -9.31 11.64 10.72
N VAL A 332 -10.61 11.37 10.68
CA VAL A 332 -11.24 10.12 11.10
C VAL A 332 -12.40 9.82 10.16
N VAL A 333 -12.54 8.56 9.76
CA VAL A 333 -13.70 8.07 9.02
C VAL A 333 -14.20 6.77 9.63
N LYS A 334 -15.52 6.57 9.64
CA LYS A 334 -16.14 5.40 10.26
C LYS A 334 -16.40 4.31 9.22
N SER A 335 -16.60 3.08 9.68
CA SER A 335 -16.91 1.95 8.79
C SER A 335 -18.13 2.20 7.90
N GLU A 336 -19.15 2.92 8.39
CA GLU A 336 -20.38 3.20 7.63
C GLU A 336 -20.16 4.13 6.43
N ASP A 337 -19.18 5.04 6.51
CA ASP A 337 -18.82 5.97 5.43
C ASP A 337 -18.02 5.27 4.31
N LEU A 338 -17.47 4.09 4.62
CA LEU A 338 -16.62 3.31 3.72
C LEU A 338 -17.37 2.15 3.05
N GLU A 339 -18.62 1.91 3.41
CA GLU A 339 -19.42 0.81 2.88
C GLU A 339 -19.96 1.11 1.47
N PHE A 340 -19.82 0.15 0.56
CA PHE A 340 -20.45 0.18 -0.75
C PHE A 340 -20.89 -1.23 -1.19
N THR A 341 -21.80 -1.31 -2.16
CA THR A 341 -22.31 -2.57 -2.70
C THR A 341 -22.07 -2.69 -4.20
N LEU A 342 -22.01 -3.93 -4.67
CA LEU A 342 -21.76 -4.30 -6.05
C LEU A 342 -23.00 -4.95 -6.68
N THR A 343 -23.35 -4.55 -7.91
CA THR A 343 -24.28 -5.29 -8.76
C THR A 343 -23.57 -6.41 -9.51
N GLY A 344 -24.32 -7.45 -9.88
CA GLY A 344 -23.83 -8.61 -10.66
C GLY A 344 -23.80 -9.90 -9.86
N PHE A 345 -23.92 -9.82 -8.52
CA PHE A 345 -23.97 -10.98 -7.64
C PHE A 345 -25.40 -11.21 -7.13
N GLY A 346 -26.09 -12.18 -7.70
CA GLY A 346 -27.39 -12.64 -7.19
C GLY A 346 -27.22 -13.45 -5.91
N GLY A 347 -27.14 -12.80 -4.75
CA GLY A 347 -27.12 -13.50 -3.46
C GLY A 347 -27.21 -12.55 -2.26
N GLU A 348 -28.24 -12.74 -1.43
CA GLU A 348 -28.34 -12.14 -0.10
C GLU A 348 -27.23 -12.66 0.84
N PHE A 349 -26.87 -11.79 1.79
CA PHE A 349 -25.96 -11.98 2.91
C PHE A 349 -25.86 -13.43 3.43
N THR A 350 -24.63 -13.91 3.64
CA THR A 350 -24.37 -14.94 4.64
C THR A 350 -23.53 -14.33 5.76
N GLU A 351 -23.91 -14.67 6.99
CA GLU A 351 -23.35 -14.14 8.24
C GLU A 351 -21.84 -14.39 8.36
N LYS A 352 -21.20 -13.56 9.20
CA LYS A 352 -19.76 -13.58 9.58
C LYS A 352 -19.05 -14.92 9.32
N PRO A 353 -17.89 -14.94 8.63
CA PRO A 353 -17.16 -16.18 8.42
C PRO A 353 -16.74 -16.77 9.77
N ILE A 354 -17.23 -17.98 10.04
CA ILE A 354 -16.70 -18.84 11.10
C ILE A 354 -15.47 -19.52 10.50
N ILE A 355 -14.31 -19.28 11.10
CA ILE A 355 -13.02 -19.86 10.70
C ILE A 355 -13.05 -21.35 11.08
N GLU A 356 -13.15 -22.23 10.10
CA GLU A 356 -12.79 -23.64 10.24
C GLU A 356 -11.44 -23.87 9.57
N ASN A 357 -10.53 -24.53 10.29
CA ASN A 357 -9.26 -24.98 9.75
C ASN A 357 -9.53 -26.08 8.71
N VAL A 358 -9.43 -25.73 7.43
CA VAL A 358 -9.48 -26.69 6.33
C VAL A 358 -8.05 -26.90 5.85
N ASP A 359 -7.58 -28.14 5.91
CA ASP A 359 -6.35 -28.57 5.25
C ASP A 359 -6.56 -28.46 3.73
N VAL A 360 -5.94 -27.45 3.09
CA VAL A 360 -6.04 -27.23 1.64
C VAL A 360 -4.88 -27.95 0.94
N GLU A 361 -5.24 -28.81 -0.01
CA GLU A 361 -4.33 -29.53 -0.89
C GLU A 361 -3.60 -28.54 -1.81
N GLU A 362 -2.26 -28.51 -1.69
CA GLU A 362 -1.38 -27.50 -2.24
C GLU A 362 -1.23 -27.60 -3.76
N ASN A 363 -1.84 -26.66 -4.49
CA ASN A 363 -1.37 -26.31 -5.83
C ASN A 363 -1.68 -24.84 -6.12
N TYR A 364 -0.98 -23.96 -5.41
CA TYR A 364 -0.88 -22.56 -5.77
C TYR A 364 0.61 -22.25 -5.76
N GLU A 365 1.13 -21.74 -6.88
CA GLU A 365 2.43 -21.09 -6.86
C GLU A 365 2.45 -20.13 -5.67
N SER A 366 3.49 -20.17 -4.82
CA SER A 366 3.76 -19.10 -3.85
C SER A 366 3.95 -17.82 -4.64
N MET A 367 2.83 -17.21 -4.97
CA MET A 367 2.73 -15.93 -5.61
C MET A 367 3.05 -14.98 -4.47
N ILE A 368 4.34 -14.66 -4.33
CA ILE A 368 4.82 -13.51 -3.58
C ILE A 368 4.16 -12.30 -4.25
N ILE A 369 2.88 -12.06 -3.95
CA ILE A 369 2.18 -10.86 -4.35
C ILE A 369 2.61 -9.81 -3.34
N VAL A 370 3.88 -9.44 -3.50
CA VAL A 370 4.37 -8.10 -3.20
C VAL A 370 3.71 -7.20 -4.25
N ALA A 371 2.38 -7.04 -4.16
CA ALA A 371 1.62 -6.01 -4.84
C ALA A 371 2.09 -4.69 -4.23
N ILE A 372 3.21 -4.19 -4.74
CA ILE A 372 3.68 -2.84 -4.50
C ILE A 372 2.79 -1.94 -5.33
N ILE A 373 1.62 -1.61 -4.78
CA ILE A 373 0.76 -0.55 -5.31
C ILE A 373 1.31 0.84 -4.92
N ALA A 374 2.50 0.90 -4.32
CA ALA A 374 3.17 2.15 -3.94
C ALA A 374 3.66 3.03 -5.09
N ILE A 375 3.76 2.49 -6.31
CA ILE A 375 4.10 3.33 -7.47
C ILE A 375 2.95 4.30 -7.76
N VAL A 376 1.71 3.89 -7.47
CA VAL A 376 0.53 4.72 -7.66
C VAL A 376 0.48 5.82 -6.60
N ALA A 377 0.87 5.61 -5.34
CA ALA A 377 0.69 6.65 -4.32
C ALA A 377 1.58 7.90 -4.50
N ILE A 378 2.84 7.77 -4.93
CA ILE A 378 3.72 8.93 -5.18
C ILE A 378 3.51 9.48 -6.60
N GLY A 379 3.40 8.59 -7.59
CA GLY A 379 3.15 8.96 -8.99
C GLY A 379 1.79 9.61 -9.17
N ALA A 380 0.72 9.00 -8.63
CA ALA A 380 -0.62 9.56 -8.67
C ALA A 380 -0.73 10.82 -7.81
N ALA A 381 -0.08 10.94 -6.65
CA ALA A 381 -0.07 12.22 -5.91
C ALA A 381 0.52 13.38 -6.74
N LEU A 382 1.65 13.15 -7.42
CA LEU A 382 2.25 14.14 -8.33
C LEU A 382 1.41 14.36 -9.60
N TYR A 383 0.70 13.34 -10.08
CA TYR A 383 -0.16 13.40 -11.25
C TYR A 383 -1.49 14.12 -10.96
N TYR A 384 -2.18 13.76 -9.87
CA TYR A 384 -3.35 14.43 -9.31
C TYR A 384 -3.08 15.93 -9.13
N LEU A 385 -1.88 16.29 -8.66
CA LEU A 385 -1.43 17.69 -8.60
C LEU A 385 -1.26 18.37 -9.95
N LYS A 386 -0.62 17.70 -10.91
CA LYS A 386 -0.42 18.24 -12.26
C LYS A 386 -1.77 18.48 -12.94
N GLY A 387 -2.76 17.64 -12.65
CA GLY A 387 -4.15 17.84 -13.03
C GLY A 387 -4.81 19.01 -12.31
N TYR A 388 -4.76 19.01 -10.97
CA TYR A 388 -5.34 20.06 -10.12
C TYR A 388 -4.81 21.46 -10.47
N ARG A 389 -3.48 21.60 -10.68
CA ARG A 389 -2.84 22.86 -11.09
C ARG A 389 -3.16 23.32 -12.51
N LYS A 390 -3.64 22.44 -13.38
CA LYS A 390 -4.14 22.82 -14.72
C LYS A 390 -5.58 23.30 -14.69
N SER A 391 -6.35 22.90 -13.68
CA SER A 391 -7.79 23.19 -13.55
C SER A 391 -8.10 24.39 -12.64
N ALA A 392 -7.16 24.81 -11.80
CA ALA A 392 -7.17 26.07 -11.06
C ALA A 392 -6.49 27.18 -11.88
#